data_AF-A0A1S1LHE0-F1
#
_entry.id   AF-A0A1S1LHE0-F1
#
_cell.length_a   1.000
_cell.length_b   1.000
_cell.length_c   1.000
_cell.angle_alpha   90.00
_cell.angle_beta   90.00
_cell.angle_gamma   90.00
#
_symmetry.space_group_name_H-M   'P 1'
#
loop_
_entity.id
_entity.type
_entity.pdbx_description
1 polymer ?
#
loop_
_entity_poly.entity_id
_entity_poly.type
_entity_poly.pdbx_seq_one_letter_code
_entity_poly.pdbx_strand_id
1 'polypeptide(L)'
;MRPGAVFNSIDRVDAVFPFLGQRYRTPTYTALIGAGFGGALLAFWTWWPIGLAFGLIAGMCVVIVNSIINRCDPEGRLQELTQLKLIWSTMRRPSYTNFDERA
;
A
#
# COMPACT_ATOMS: atom_id res chain seq x y z
N MET A 1 19.61 -16.47 31.56
CA MET A 1 19.07 -16.44 30.18
C MET A 1 18.43 -15.08 29.95
N ARG A 2 18.83 -14.32 28.92
CA ARG A 2 18.34 -12.94 28.69
C ARG A 2 16.99 -12.97 27.96
N PRO A 3 15.93 -12.31 28.47
CA PRO A 3 14.58 -12.36 27.89
C PRO A 3 14.42 -11.71 26.50
N GLY A 4 15.49 -11.13 25.93
CA GLY A 4 15.49 -10.56 24.57
C GLY A 4 16.01 -11.47 23.45
N ALA A 5 16.48 -12.69 23.76
CA ALA A 5 17.13 -13.56 22.78
C ALA A 5 16.17 -14.27 21.80
N VAL A 6 14.86 -14.23 22.04
CA VAL A 6 13.85 -14.87 21.18
C VAL A 6 13.56 -14.06 19.91
N PHE A 7 13.95 -12.79 19.85
CA PHE A 7 13.72 -11.92 18.68
C PHE A 7 14.95 -11.76 17.77
N ASN A 8 16.06 -12.45 18.06
CA ASN A 8 17.35 -12.20 17.39
C ASN A 8 17.49 -12.88 16.01
N SER A 9 16.42 -13.48 15.48
CA SER A 9 16.40 -14.15 14.18
C SER A 9 15.20 -13.76 13.30
N ILE A 10 14.47 -12.71 13.67
CA ILE A 10 13.37 -12.19 12.86
C ILE A 10 13.87 -10.96 12.13
N ASP A 11 14.39 -11.15 10.92
CA ASP A 11 14.98 -10.08 10.10
C ASP A 11 13.92 -9.01 9.72
N ARG A 12 12.64 -9.39 9.60
CA ARG A 12 11.49 -8.49 9.46
C ARG A 12 10.22 -9.08 10.05
N VAL A 13 9.56 -8.34 10.94
CA VAL A 13 8.16 -8.58 11.33
C VAL A 13 7.29 -7.75 10.39
N ASP A 14 6.92 -8.31 9.25
CA ASP A 14 5.92 -7.67 8.39
C ASP A 14 4.53 -7.89 9.01
N ALA A 15 3.95 -6.83 9.57
CA ALA A 15 2.57 -6.84 10.04
C ALA A 15 1.62 -6.83 8.82
N VAL A 16 1.26 -8.01 8.33
CA VAL A 16 0.34 -8.19 7.20
C VAL A 16 -1.07 -8.41 7.75
N PHE A 17 -1.97 -7.49 7.45
CA PHE A 17 -3.39 -7.59 7.75
C PHE A 17 -4.16 -8.01 6.49
N PRO A 18 -4.77 -9.21 6.47
CA PRO A 18 -5.66 -9.58 5.38
C PRO A 18 -6.98 -8.83 5.54
N PHE A 19 -7.35 -8.03 4.54
CA PHE A 19 -8.64 -7.32 4.48
C PHE A 19 -9.12 -7.29 3.03
N LEU A 20 -10.42 -7.46 2.76
CA LEU A 20 -10.98 -7.48 1.39
C LEU A 20 -10.26 -8.42 0.39
N GLY A 21 -9.70 -9.54 0.86
CA GLY A 21 -8.92 -10.46 0.02
C GLY A 21 -7.56 -9.93 -0.43
N GLN A 22 -7.13 -8.77 0.08
CA GLN A 22 -5.85 -8.14 -0.18
C GLN A 22 -4.95 -8.20 1.05
N ARG A 23 -3.64 -8.19 0.84
CA ARG A 23 -2.65 -8.02 1.91
C ARG A 23 -2.48 -6.52 2.12
N TYR A 24 -2.77 -6.04 3.32
CA TYR A 24 -2.47 -4.67 3.72
C TYR A 24 -1.28 -4.72 4.68
N ARG A 25 -0.20 -4.01 4.35
CA ARG A 25 0.85 -3.75 5.34
C ARG A 25 0.63 -2.39 5.99
N THR A 26 1.43 -2.10 7.01
CA THR A 26 1.33 -0.90 7.85
C THR A 26 1.19 0.41 7.05
N PRO A 27 1.97 0.69 5.99
CA PRO A 27 1.83 1.91 5.19
C PRO A 27 0.48 2.03 4.47
N THR A 28 0.04 0.96 3.80
CA THR A 28 -1.26 0.97 3.10
C THR A 28 -2.41 1.06 4.10
N TYR A 29 -2.29 0.39 5.25
CA TYR A 29 -3.30 0.40 6.29
C TYR A 29 -3.43 1.79 6.94
N THR A 30 -2.32 2.48 7.22
CA THR A 30 -2.35 3.86 7.72
C THR A 30 -2.89 4.83 6.68
N ALA A 31 -2.60 4.63 5.39
CA ALA A 31 -3.20 5.43 4.32
C ALA A 31 -4.72 5.25 4.23
N LEU A 32 -5.22 4.02 4.40
CA LEU A 32 -6.66 3.72 4.39
C LEU A 32 -7.37 4.38 5.58
N ILE A 33 -6.80 4.27 6.79
CA ILE A 33 -7.32 4.95 7.98
C ILE A 33 -7.28 6.47 7.79
N GLY A 34 -6.18 6.99 7.25
CA GLY A 34 -6.01 8.41 6.95
C GLY A 34 -7.06 8.94 5.98
N ALA A 35 -7.41 8.17 4.94
CA ALA A 35 -8.47 8.54 4.00
C ALA A 35 -9.84 8.65 4.70
N GLY A 36 -10.17 7.69 5.57
CA GLY A 36 -11.41 7.74 6.37
C GLY A 36 -11.44 8.93 7.32
N PHE A 37 -10.35 9.16 8.06
CA PHE A 37 -10.26 10.26 9.02
C PHE A 37 -10.27 11.64 8.33
N GLY A 38 -9.60 11.76 7.19
CA GLY A 38 -9.62 12.97 6.36
C GLY A 38 -11.01 13.27 5.80
N GLY A 39 -11.73 12.24 5.33
CA GLY A 39 -13.12 12.36 4.90
C GLY A 39 -14.06 12.80 6.04
N ALA A 40 -13.86 12.25 7.24
CA ALA A 40 -14.64 12.63 8.43
C ALA A 40 -14.36 14.09 8.85
N LEU A 41 -13.09 14.53 8.83
CA LEU A 41 -12.73 15.92 9.10
C LEU A 41 -13.35 16.88 8.07
N LEU A 42 -13.30 16.54 6.79
CA LEU A 42 -13.95 17.32 5.74
C LEU A 42 -15.47 17.37 5.92
N ALA A 43 -16.10 16.25 6.29
CA ALA A 43 -17.53 16.18 6.55
C ALA A 43 -17.94 17.08 7.72
N PHE A 44 -17.10 17.17 8.75
CA PHE A 44 -17.32 18.03 9.91
C PHE A 44 -17.21 19.52 9.57
N TRP A 45 -16.24 19.91 8.73
CA TRP A 45 -15.93 21.32 8.45
C TRP A 45 -16.74 21.93 7.31
N THR A 46 -17.15 21.14 6.32
CA THR A 46 -17.81 21.67 5.11
C THR A 46 -19.26 21.24 5.03
N TRP A 47 -19.48 20.01 4.60
CA TRP A 47 -20.78 19.41 4.44
C TRP A 47 -20.60 17.90 4.37
N TRP A 48 -21.42 17.17 5.12
CA TRP A 48 -21.27 15.71 5.27
C TRP A 48 -21.22 14.92 3.95
N PRO A 49 -21.96 15.27 2.87
CA PRO A 49 -21.87 14.54 1.60
C PRO A 49 -20.54 14.76 0.89
N ILE A 50 -19.94 15.96 1.01
CA ILE A 50 -18.64 16.26 0.39
C ILE A 50 -17.55 15.46 1.09
N GLY A 51 -17.53 15.45 2.43
CA GLY A 51 -16.56 14.67 3.19
C GLY A 51 -16.73 13.17 2.97
N LEU A 52 -17.96 12.69 2.85
CA LEU A 52 -18.26 11.29 2.55
C LEU A 52 -17.81 10.90 1.13
N ALA A 53 -18.07 11.73 0.13
CA ALA A 53 -17.59 11.52 -1.23
C ALA A 53 -16.05 11.51 -1.29
N PHE A 54 -15.40 12.45 -0.61
CA PHE A 54 -13.94 12.51 -0.54
C PHE A 54 -13.34 11.27 0.13
N GLY A 55 -13.89 10.87 1.28
CA GLY A 55 -13.44 9.67 2.00
C GLY A 55 -13.59 8.40 1.16
N LEU A 56 -14.70 8.26 0.43
CA LEU A 56 -14.92 7.14 -0.50
C LEU A 56 -13.92 7.14 -1.66
N ILE A 57 -13.70 8.28 -2.31
CA ILE A 57 -12.76 8.40 -3.44
C ILE A 57 -11.34 8.09 -2.96
N ALA A 58 -10.90 8.70 -1.86
CA ALA A 58 -9.58 8.49 -1.31
C ALA A 58 -9.38 7.02 -0.86
N GLY A 59 -10.38 6.44 -0.19
CA GLY A 59 -10.36 5.02 0.20
C GLY A 59 -10.27 4.09 -1.01
N MET A 60 -11.08 4.33 -2.05
CA MET A 60 -11.00 3.55 -3.29
C MET A 60 -9.63 3.68 -3.97
N CYS A 61 -9.05 4.87 -4.03
CA CYS A 61 -7.70 5.06 -4.56
C CYS A 61 -6.68 4.21 -3.80
N VAL A 62 -6.73 4.17 -2.47
CA VAL A 62 -5.84 3.33 -1.65
C VAL A 62 -6.02 1.85 -1.97
N VAL A 63 -7.26 1.37 -2.08
CA VAL A 63 -7.56 -0.03 -2.43
C VAL A 63 -7.05 -0.39 -3.83
N ILE A 64 -7.19 0.50 -4.81
CA ILE A 64 -6.70 0.29 -6.18
C ILE A 64 -5.18 0.22 -6.19
N VAL A 65 -4.50 1.16 -5.53
CA VAL A 65 -3.04 1.17 -5.41
C VAL A 65 -2.54 -0.09 -4.72
N ASN A 66 -3.20 -0.51 -3.62
CA ASN A 66 -2.85 -1.75 -2.93
C ASN A 66 -3.05 -3.00 -3.80
N SER A 67 -4.09 -3.02 -4.64
CA SER A 67 -4.32 -4.11 -5.61
C SER A 67 -3.19 -4.20 -6.63
N ILE A 68 -2.73 -3.05 -7.16
CA ILE A 68 -1.61 -3.00 -8.11
C ILE A 68 -0.32 -3.49 -7.43
N ILE A 69 -0.05 -3.02 -6.21
CA ILE A 69 1.12 -3.42 -5.43
C ILE A 69 1.12 -4.93 -5.16
N ASN A 70 -0.02 -5.47 -4.71
CA ASN A 70 -0.17 -6.91 -4.44
C ASN A 70 -0.02 -7.77 -5.70
N ARG A 71 -0.34 -7.24 -6.89
CA ARG A 71 -0.06 -7.93 -8.17
C ARG A 71 1.42 -7.88 -8.55
N CYS A 72 2.15 -6.83 -8.17
CA CYS A 72 3.58 -6.69 -8.47
C CYS A 72 4.47 -7.56 -7.57
N ASP A 73 4.01 -7.97 -6.39
CA ASP A 73 4.75 -8.87 -5.50
C ASP A 73 3.82 -9.87 -4.78
N PRO A 74 3.43 -10.96 -5.47
CA PRO A 74 2.59 -12.00 -4.88
C PRO A 74 3.29 -12.75 -3.73
N GLU A 75 4.62 -12.77 -3.72
CA GLU A 75 5.43 -13.46 -2.70
C GLU A 75 5.63 -12.61 -1.44
N GLY A 76 5.44 -11.29 -1.54
CA GLY A 76 5.56 -10.37 -0.40
C GLY A 76 6.98 -10.21 0.12
N ARG A 77 8.00 -10.35 -0.72
CA ARG A 77 9.42 -10.21 -0.32
C ARG A 77 9.90 -8.77 -0.29
N LEU A 78 9.22 -7.86 -1.00
CA LEU A 78 9.58 -6.45 -1.12
C LEU A 78 8.73 -5.57 -0.18
N GLN A 79 9.36 -4.53 0.36
CA GLN A 79 8.66 -3.50 1.13
C GLN A 79 7.76 -2.66 0.22
N GLU A 80 6.55 -2.34 0.68
CA GLU A 80 5.55 -1.53 -0.05
C GLU A 80 6.12 -0.20 -0.54
N LEU A 81 6.91 0.51 0.28
CA LEU A 81 7.54 1.79 -0.12
C LEU A 81 8.52 1.61 -1.29
N THR A 82 9.25 0.50 -1.31
CA THR A 82 10.20 0.17 -2.38
C THR A 82 9.46 -0.18 -3.66
N GLN A 83 8.36 -0.94 -3.57
CA GLN A 83 7.48 -1.24 -4.71
C GLN A 83 6.84 0.03 -5.26
N LEU A 84 6.33 0.92 -4.39
CA LEU A 84 5.75 2.20 -4.78
C LEU A 84 6.78 3.08 -5.49
N LYS A 85 8.02 3.13 -4.97
CA LYS A 85 9.12 3.86 -5.59
C LYS A 85 9.52 3.28 -6.94
N LEU A 86 9.54 1.94 -7.06
CA LEU A 86 9.80 1.25 -8.33
C LEU A 86 8.73 1.59 -9.35
N ILE A 87 7.45 1.42 -9.00
CA ILE A 87 6.30 1.77 -9.84
C ILE A 87 6.35 3.24 -10.26
N TRP A 88 6.65 4.16 -9.34
CA TRP A 88 6.80 5.58 -9.63
C TRP A 88 7.96 5.85 -10.60
N SER A 89 9.10 5.17 -10.40
CA SER A 89 10.26 5.30 -11.30
C SER A 89 9.94 4.77 -12.70
N THR A 90 9.22 3.65 -12.80
CA THR A 90 8.80 3.05 -14.06
C THR A 90 7.79 3.93 -14.79
N MET A 91 6.84 4.56 -14.07
CA MET A 91 5.92 5.53 -14.66
C MET A 91 6.64 6.78 -15.19
N ARG A 92 7.68 7.27 -14.51
CA ARG A 92 8.43 8.46 -14.94
C ARG A 92 9.43 8.19 -16.06
N ARG A 93 9.97 6.97 -16.15
CA ARG A 93 10.94 6.57 -17.17
C ARG A 93 10.61 5.15 -17.64
N PRO A 94 9.58 4.99 -18.47
CA PRO A 94 9.24 3.69 -19.01
C PRO A 94 10.34 3.26 -19.98
N SER A 95 11.21 2.34 -19.58
CA SER A 95 12.15 1.69 -20.49
C SER A 95 11.53 0.37 -20.97
N TYR A 96 11.10 0.34 -22.22
CA TYR A 96 10.66 -0.89 -22.88
C TYR A 96 11.88 -1.53 -23.52
N THR A 97 12.45 -2.56 -22.88
CA THR A 97 13.35 -3.49 -23.57
C THR A 97 12.50 -4.60 -24.15
N ASN A 98 12.25 -4.55 -25.46
CA ASN A 98 11.77 -5.73 -26.18
C ASN A 98 12.91 -6.75 -26.11
N PHE A 99 12.75 -7.78 -25.28
CA PHE A 99 13.52 -8.99 -25.45
C PHE A 99 13.00 -9.65 -26.72
N ASP A 100 13.71 -9.44 -27.82
CA ASP A 100 13.49 -10.20 -29.04
C ASP A 100 13.91 -11.64 -28.72
N GLU A 101 12.95 -12.57 -28.61
CA GLU A 101 13.18 -14.01 -28.36
C GLU A 101 13.80 -14.71 -29.59
N ARG A 102 14.74 -14.06 -30.28
CA ARG A 102 15.46 -14.60 -31.43
C ARG A 102 16.94 -14.27 -31.32
N ALA A 103 17.66 -15.02 -30.50
CA ALA A 103 19.10 -15.21 -30.61
C ALA A 103 19.44 -16.67 -30.27
#